data_AF-A0A1A8ZD24-F1
#
_entry.id   AF-A0A1A8ZD24-F1
#
_cell.length_a   1.000
_cell.length_b   1.000
_cell.length_c   1.000
_cell.angle_alpha   90.00
_cell.angle_beta   90.00
_cell.angle_gamma   90.00
#
_symmetry.space_group_name_H-M   'P 1'
#
loop_
_entity.id
_entity.type
_entity.pdbx_description
1 polymer ?
#
loop_
_entity_poly.entity_id
_entity_poly.type
_entity_poly.pdbx_seq_one_letter_code
_entity_poly.pdbx_strand_id
1 'polypeptide(L)'
;MNEPVASETYAAQLRRLAELTARVAAQRAEAHTWYAQQCAAADRAVAEAAEQVRRAEAEAAEARELVERVDAEAAHLWGELRTRVRSGGRLGDPPGPARDATGDPVPRLHGVRELLDRIRQRGELPGSANPLLVGCGVGGSIVAYALGAGARALGTGSGGDLAVGMPVLALVVTLLGPLVGLAPARLLADRRHAVLTPRPITLVVAAALVTTVLLLALTR
;
A
#
# COMPACT_ATOMS: atom_id res chain seq x y z
N MET A 1 81.71 -71.12 30.71
CA MET A 1 80.72 -72.20 30.91
C MET A 1 79.47 -71.77 30.18
N ASN A 2 79.38 -72.12 28.90
CA ASN A 2 78.27 -71.74 28.02
C ASN A 2 77.32 -72.92 27.96
N GLU A 3 76.13 -72.79 28.54
CA GLU A 3 75.05 -73.74 28.30
C GLU A 3 74.61 -73.67 26.83
N PRO A 4 74.44 -74.81 26.15
CA PRO A 4 73.85 -74.83 24.83
C PRO A 4 72.36 -74.50 24.97
N VAL A 5 71.95 -73.34 24.48
CA VAL A 5 70.54 -72.98 24.29
C VAL A 5 69.91 -74.09 23.44
N ALA A 6 69.05 -74.91 24.04
CA ALA A 6 68.33 -75.96 23.35
C ALA A 6 67.57 -75.33 22.19
N SER A 7 68.04 -75.59 20.97
CA SER A 7 67.46 -75.04 19.76
C SER A 7 66.06 -75.61 19.62
N GLU A 8 65.03 -74.78 19.76
CA GLU A 8 63.66 -75.17 19.39
C GLU A 8 63.71 -75.85 18.02
N THR A 9 63.13 -77.05 17.93
CA THR A 9 63.13 -77.83 16.68
C THR A 9 62.50 -76.99 15.56
N TYR A 10 63.06 -77.01 14.35
CA TYR A 10 62.58 -76.24 13.19
C TYR A 10 61.05 -76.23 13.01
N ALA A 11 60.39 -77.36 13.28
CA ALA A 11 58.92 -77.49 13.24
C ALA A 11 58.17 -76.62 14.27
N ALA A 12 58.75 -76.39 15.45
CA ALA A 12 58.19 -75.50 16.47
C ALA A 12 58.30 -74.02 16.04
N GLN A 13 59.41 -73.65 15.40
CA GLN A 13 59.61 -72.30 14.85
C GLN A 13 58.62 -72.01 13.71
N LEU A 14 58.39 -72.98 12.81
CA LEU A 14 57.37 -72.85 11.76
C LEU A 14 55.95 -72.68 12.33
N ARG A 15 55.59 -73.45 13.36
CA ARG A 15 54.29 -73.30 14.05
C ARG A 15 54.15 -71.91 14.68
N ARG A 16 55.19 -71.41 15.34
CA ARG A 16 55.18 -70.09 15.96
C ARG A 16 55.10 -68.97 14.94
N LEU A 17 55.79 -69.11 13.81
CA LEU A 17 55.68 -68.17 12.70
C LEU A 17 54.26 -68.16 12.10
N ALA A 18 53.66 -69.33 11.90
CA ALA A 18 52.28 -69.45 11.41
C ALA A 18 51.25 -68.83 12.38
N GLU A 19 51.45 -68.99 13.68
CA GLU A 19 50.59 -68.37 14.69
C GLU A 19 50.75 -66.84 14.70
N LEU A 20 51.98 -66.33 14.61
CA LEU A 20 52.23 -64.90 14.54
C LEU A 20 51.66 -64.27 13.26
N THR A 21 51.77 -64.94 12.11
CA THR A 21 51.18 -64.44 10.86
C THR A 21 49.66 -64.45 10.92
N ALA A 22 49.05 -65.48 11.53
CA ALA A 22 47.60 -65.52 11.76
C ALA A 22 47.12 -64.36 12.67
N ARG A 23 47.85 -64.07 13.76
CA ARG A 23 47.54 -62.95 14.66
C ARG A 23 47.67 -61.60 13.96
N VAL A 24 48.73 -61.39 13.17
CA VAL A 24 48.90 -60.15 12.39
C VAL A 24 47.80 -59.99 11.34
N ALA A 25 47.39 -61.07 10.69
CA ALA A 25 46.28 -61.04 9.73
C ALA A 25 44.95 -60.65 10.42
N ALA A 26 44.67 -61.21 11.59
CA ALA A 26 43.49 -60.85 12.38
C ALA A 26 43.50 -59.37 12.81
N GLN A 27 44.63 -58.88 13.35
CA GLN A 27 44.77 -57.47 13.74
C GLN A 27 44.60 -56.51 12.56
N ARG A 28 45.09 -56.87 11.37
CA ARG A 28 44.87 -56.07 10.15
C ARG A 28 43.39 -56.07 9.75
N ALA A 29 42.71 -57.22 9.82
CA ALA A 29 41.29 -57.30 9.51
C ALA A 29 40.44 -56.46 10.48
N GLU A 30 40.77 -56.47 11.78
CA GLU A 30 40.14 -55.63 12.79
C GLU A 30 40.38 -54.15 12.51
N ALA A 31 41.61 -53.74 12.22
CA ALA A 31 41.94 -52.35 11.88
C ALA A 31 41.19 -51.86 10.63
N HIS A 32 41.09 -52.69 9.59
CA HIS A 32 40.32 -52.37 8.39
C HIS A 32 38.83 -52.24 8.69
N THR A 33 38.28 -53.14 9.50
CA THR A 33 36.86 -53.10 9.90
C THR A 33 36.56 -51.85 10.71
N TRP A 34 37.41 -51.52 11.68
CA TRP A 34 37.28 -50.31 12.49
C TRP A 34 37.36 -49.05 11.63
N TYR A 35 38.35 -48.96 10.73
CA TYR A 35 38.49 -47.81 9.84
C TYR A 35 37.27 -47.64 8.92
N ALA A 36 36.77 -48.73 8.34
CA ALA A 36 35.56 -48.70 7.51
C ALA A 36 34.34 -48.20 8.31
N GLN A 37 34.19 -48.61 9.57
CA GLN A 37 33.12 -48.12 10.44
C GLN A 37 33.26 -46.62 10.74
N GLN A 38 34.48 -46.13 10.96
CA GLN A 38 34.74 -44.71 11.19
C GLN A 38 34.41 -43.88 9.95
N CYS A 39 34.84 -44.32 8.76
CA CYS A 39 34.47 -43.67 7.50
C CYS A 39 32.95 -43.62 7.32
N ALA A 40 32.26 -44.76 7.50
CA ALA A 40 30.81 -44.82 7.39
C ALA A 40 30.07 -43.96 8.44
N ALA A 41 30.64 -43.78 9.63
CA ALA A 41 30.09 -42.86 10.63
C ALA A 41 30.31 -41.39 10.24
N ALA A 42 31.51 -41.05 9.76
CA ALA A 42 31.83 -39.70 9.29
C ALA A 42 30.97 -39.31 8.08
N ASP A 43 30.80 -40.19 7.11
CA ASP A 43 29.98 -39.95 5.91
C ASP A 43 28.52 -39.69 6.28
N ARG A 44 27.98 -40.45 7.24
CA ARG A 44 26.62 -40.20 7.77
C ARG A 44 26.52 -38.85 8.46
N ALA A 45 27.47 -38.50 9.32
CA ALA A 45 27.47 -37.21 10.01
C ALA A 45 27.54 -36.03 9.03
N VAL A 46 28.35 -36.15 7.97
CA VAL A 46 28.44 -35.15 6.90
C VAL A 46 27.13 -35.06 6.12
N ALA A 47 26.52 -36.19 5.78
CA ALA A 47 25.24 -36.20 5.07
C ALA A 47 24.11 -35.55 5.89
N GLU A 48 24.05 -35.82 7.19
CA GLU A 48 23.08 -35.22 8.11
C GLU A 48 23.30 -33.71 8.25
N ALA A 49 24.55 -33.26 8.41
CA ALA A 49 24.89 -31.85 8.47
C ALA A 49 24.54 -31.12 7.17
N ALA A 50 24.83 -31.72 6.01
CA ALA A 50 24.48 -31.15 4.71
C ALA A 50 22.96 -31.01 4.54
N GLU A 51 22.17 -31.96 5.04
CA GLU A 51 20.71 -31.86 5.03
C GLU A 51 20.18 -30.78 5.97
N GLN A 52 20.81 -30.58 7.14
CA GLN A 52 20.46 -29.48 8.04
C GLN A 52 20.74 -28.12 7.40
N VAL A 53 21.89 -27.97 6.73
CA VAL A 53 22.25 -26.74 6.01
C VAL A 53 21.24 -26.47 4.89
N ARG A 54 20.91 -27.47 4.06
CA ARG A 54 19.89 -27.31 3.01
C ARG A 54 18.54 -26.84 3.54
N ARG A 55 18.09 -27.41 4.66
CA ARG A 55 16.82 -26.99 5.29
C ARG A 55 16.89 -25.56 5.81
N ALA A 56 17.97 -25.19 6.50
CA ALA A 56 18.16 -23.84 6.98
C ALA A 56 18.25 -22.81 5.84
N GLU A 57 18.89 -23.17 4.73
CA GLU A 57 18.94 -22.34 3.52
C GLU A 57 17.56 -22.15 2.89
N ALA A 58 16.76 -23.21 2.83
CA ALA A 58 15.38 -23.13 2.33
C ALA A 58 14.51 -22.24 3.23
N GLU A 59 14.56 -22.42 4.54
CA GLU A 59 13.85 -21.58 5.51
C GLU A 59 14.28 -20.11 5.41
N ALA A 60 15.58 -19.85 5.24
CA ALA A 60 16.11 -18.50 5.06
C ALA A 60 15.64 -17.87 3.73
N ALA A 61 15.54 -18.66 2.65
CA ALA A 61 15.02 -18.19 1.37
C ALA A 61 13.53 -17.83 1.46
N GLU A 62 12.72 -18.69 2.08
CA GLU A 62 11.29 -18.43 2.32
C GLU A 62 11.07 -17.18 3.19
N ALA A 63 11.87 -17.01 4.24
CA ALA A 63 11.81 -15.83 5.10
C ALA A 63 12.17 -14.54 4.34
N ARG A 64 13.19 -14.58 3.47
CA ARG A 64 13.56 -13.44 2.62
C ARG A 64 12.45 -13.08 1.64
N GLU A 65 11.86 -14.08 0.98
CA GLU A 65 10.75 -13.84 0.05
C GLU A 65 9.55 -13.21 0.77
N LEU A 66 9.24 -13.66 2.00
CA LEU A 66 8.18 -13.06 2.81
C LEU A 66 8.46 -11.59 3.13
N VAL A 67 9.69 -11.26 3.52
CA VAL A 67 10.11 -9.87 3.79
C VAL A 67 9.97 -9.02 2.55
N GLU A 68 10.46 -9.48 1.40
CA GLU A 68 10.37 -8.75 0.14
C GLU A 68 8.91 -8.48 -0.28
N ARG A 69 8.02 -9.48 -0.12
CA ARG A 69 6.58 -9.29 -0.39
C ARG A 69 5.95 -8.26 0.55
N VAL A 70 6.24 -8.34 1.85
CA VAL A 70 5.71 -7.42 2.87
C VAL A 70 6.21 -5.99 2.61
N ASP A 71 7.48 -5.82 2.29
CA ASP A 71 8.07 -4.50 2.00
C ASP A 71 7.49 -3.89 0.72
N ALA A 72 7.32 -4.71 -0.33
CA ALA A 72 6.68 -4.27 -1.57
C ALA A 72 5.23 -3.83 -1.34
N GLU A 73 4.46 -4.60 -0.56
CA GLU A 73 3.07 -4.28 -0.23
C GLU A 73 2.97 -3.04 0.67
N ALA A 74 3.84 -2.90 1.67
CA ALA A 74 3.91 -1.72 2.52
C ALA A 74 4.26 -0.46 1.72
N ALA A 75 5.24 -0.54 0.81
CA ALA A 75 5.59 0.55 -0.09
C ALA A 75 4.43 0.93 -1.01
N HIS A 76 3.69 -0.05 -1.53
CA HIS A 76 2.50 0.17 -2.34
C HIS A 76 1.41 0.90 -1.54
N LEU A 77 1.05 0.41 -0.35
CA LEU A 77 0.04 1.03 0.52
C LEU A 77 0.45 2.45 0.96
N TRP A 78 1.74 2.68 1.22
CA TRP A 78 2.25 4.02 1.52
C TRP A 78 2.13 4.97 0.31
N GLY A 79 2.42 4.46 -0.89
CA GLY A 79 2.19 5.18 -2.14
C GLY A 79 0.73 5.59 -2.31
N GLU A 80 -0.20 4.66 -2.07
CA GLU A 80 -1.63 4.96 -2.08
C GLU A 80 -2.00 6.04 -1.06
N LEU A 81 -1.53 5.92 0.18
CA LEU A 81 -1.77 6.93 1.21
C LEU A 81 -1.23 8.30 0.80
N ARG A 82 0.01 8.36 0.28
CA ARG A 82 0.64 9.61 -0.17
C ARG A 82 -0.15 10.29 -1.27
N THR A 83 -0.63 9.54 -2.27
CA THR A 83 -1.47 10.10 -3.34
C THR A 83 -2.77 10.71 -2.80
N ARG A 84 -3.33 10.16 -1.72
CA ARG A 84 -4.56 10.64 -1.09
C ARG A 84 -4.34 11.85 -0.16
N VAL A 85 -3.21 11.91 0.55
CA VAL A 85 -2.87 12.99 1.50
C VAL A 85 -2.30 14.24 0.81
N ARG A 86 -1.89 14.16 -0.46
CA ARG A 86 -1.26 15.25 -1.22
C ARG A 86 -2.12 16.53 -1.37
N SER A 87 -3.36 16.54 -0.90
CA SER A 87 -4.21 17.74 -0.78
C SER A 87 -3.88 18.64 0.43
N GLY A 88 -3.03 18.22 1.38
CA GLY A 88 -2.75 19.04 2.58
C GLY A 88 -1.41 18.86 3.32
N GLY A 89 -0.59 17.82 3.03
CA GLY A 89 0.68 17.63 3.74
C GLY A 89 1.71 16.81 2.96
N ARG A 90 2.99 17.15 3.09
CA ARG A 90 4.11 16.37 2.52
C ARG A 90 4.35 15.12 3.38
N LEU A 91 3.70 14.02 3.02
CA LEU A 91 4.06 12.71 3.56
C LEU A 91 5.42 12.30 2.95
N GLY A 92 6.41 12.03 3.80
CA GLY A 92 7.78 11.70 3.40
C GLY A 92 7.93 10.31 2.77
N ASP A 93 9.15 9.81 2.81
CA ASP A 93 9.47 8.43 2.41
C ASP A 93 8.81 7.43 3.38
N PRO A 94 8.49 6.21 2.89
CA PRO A 94 7.91 5.19 3.75
C PRO A 94 8.83 4.90 4.95
N PRO A 95 8.27 4.70 6.15
CA PRO A 95 9.06 4.31 7.30
C PRO A 95 9.76 2.97 7.02
N GLY A 96 11.05 2.89 7.33
CA GLY A 96 11.84 1.67 7.19
C GLY A 96 11.43 0.59 8.21
N PRO A 97 11.97 -0.64 8.06
CA PRO A 97 11.65 -1.74 8.95
C PRO A 97 12.04 -1.42 10.39
N ALA A 98 11.08 -1.55 11.32
CA ALA A 98 11.31 -1.31 12.73
C ALA A 98 12.04 -2.50 13.37
N ARG A 99 13.12 -2.23 14.12
CA ARG A 99 13.96 -3.27 14.75
C ARG A 99 13.22 -4.13 15.78
N ASP A 100 12.17 -3.59 16.39
CA ASP A 100 11.40 -4.24 17.45
C ASP A 100 10.01 -4.72 16.96
N ALA A 101 9.79 -4.76 15.64
CA ALA A 101 8.55 -5.26 15.09
C ALA A 101 8.41 -6.76 15.37
N THR A 102 7.52 -7.11 16.30
CA THR A 102 7.18 -8.48 16.66
C THR A 102 5.79 -8.85 16.15
N GLY A 103 5.61 -10.12 15.78
CA GLY A 103 4.34 -10.70 15.31
C GLY A 103 4.21 -10.83 13.79
N ASP A 104 3.14 -11.49 13.36
CA ASP A 104 2.82 -11.72 11.94
C ASP A 104 2.48 -10.40 11.22
N PRO A 105 3.19 -10.05 10.12
CA PRO A 105 2.92 -8.82 9.36
C PRO A 105 1.62 -8.89 8.54
N VAL A 106 1.15 -10.08 8.16
CA VAL A 106 0.04 -10.24 7.20
C VAL A 106 -1.28 -9.65 7.71
N PRO A 107 -1.72 -9.90 8.96
CA PRO A 107 -2.93 -9.28 9.50
C PRO A 107 -2.85 -7.76 9.60
N ARG A 108 -1.64 -7.22 9.85
CA ARG A 108 -1.43 -5.77 9.94
C ARG A 108 -1.57 -5.11 8.57
N LEU A 109 -0.99 -5.71 7.52
CA LEU A 109 -1.16 -5.23 6.15
C LEU A 109 -2.63 -5.27 5.72
N HIS A 110 -3.35 -6.35 6.04
CA HIS A 110 -4.79 -6.44 5.79
C HIS A 110 -5.58 -5.35 6.51
N GLY A 111 -5.30 -5.09 7.79
CA GLY A 111 -5.94 -4.01 8.53
C GLY A 111 -5.69 -2.65 7.88
N VAL A 112 -4.45 -2.34 7.50
CA VAL A 112 -4.12 -1.08 6.81
C VAL A 112 -4.85 -0.96 5.48
N ARG A 113 -4.94 -2.04 4.69
CA ARG A 113 -5.72 -2.06 3.44
C ARG A 113 -7.19 -1.78 3.70
N GLU A 114 -7.80 -2.38 4.72
CA GLU A 114 -9.20 -2.12 5.08
C GLU A 114 -9.42 -0.66 5.51
N LEU A 115 -8.50 -0.09 6.30
CA LEU A 115 -8.57 1.33 6.67
C LEU A 115 -8.46 2.22 5.43
N LEU A 116 -7.53 1.91 4.52
CA LEU A 116 -7.39 2.63 3.26
C LEU A 116 -8.64 2.50 2.38
N ASP A 117 -9.28 1.34 2.34
CA ASP A 117 -10.53 1.10 1.62
C ASP A 117 -11.72 1.84 2.24
N ARG A 118 -11.74 1.97 3.57
CA ARG A 118 -12.74 2.79 4.27
C ARG A 118 -12.57 4.28 3.93
N ILE A 119 -11.32 4.75 3.80
CA ILE A 119 -11.04 6.11 3.32
C ILE A 119 -11.44 6.28 1.84
N ARG A 120 -11.37 5.20 1.04
CA ARG A 120 -11.80 5.20 -0.37
C ARG A 120 -13.33 5.39 -0.52
N GLN A 121 -14.11 4.99 0.47
CA GLN A 121 -15.55 5.26 0.52
C GLN A 121 -15.79 6.75 0.83
N ARG A 122 -15.62 7.61 -0.19
CA ARG A 122 -16.12 8.99 -0.18
C ARG A 122 -17.62 8.95 0.12
N GLY A 123 -17.98 9.19 1.38
CA GLY A 123 -19.37 9.30 1.79
C GLY A 123 -20.08 10.39 1.00
N GLU A 124 -21.36 10.15 0.69
CA GLU A 124 -22.26 11.18 0.18
C GLU A 124 -22.20 12.43 1.09
N LEU A 125 -22.30 13.63 0.51
CA LEU A 125 -22.30 14.87 1.29
C LEU A 125 -23.33 14.75 2.43
N PRO A 126 -22.92 14.91 3.71
CA PRO A 126 -23.85 14.82 4.83
C PRO A 126 -24.94 15.89 4.63
N GLY A 127 -26.19 15.56 4.96
CA GLY A 127 -27.34 16.48 4.78
C GLY A 127 -27.18 17.84 5.45
N SER A 128 -26.26 17.98 6.42
CA SER A 128 -25.85 19.24 7.03
C SER A 128 -25.10 20.20 6.09
N ALA A 129 -24.64 19.75 4.93
CA ALA A 129 -24.05 20.59 3.89
C ALA A 129 -25.11 21.24 2.97
N ASN A 130 -26.37 20.79 3.02
CA ASN A 130 -27.48 21.36 2.24
C ASN A 130 -27.67 22.88 2.44
N PRO A 131 -27.68 23.43 3.67
CA PRO A 131 -27.86 24.88 3.85
C PRO A 131 -26.70 25.71 3.26
N LEU A 132 -25.46 25.18 3.25
CA LEU A 132 -24.31 25.86 2.63
C LEU A 132 -24.41 25.84 1.10
N LEU A 133 -24.91 24.75 0.52
CA LEU A 133 -25.18 24.63 -0.91
C LEU A 133 -26.30 25.58 -1.35
N VAL A 134 -27.36 25.68 -0.54
CA VAL A 134 -28.43 26.67 -0.73
C VAL A 134 -27.86 28.09 -0.66
N GLY A 135 -27.01 28.40 0.33
CA GLY A 135 -26.34 29.69 0.44
C GLY A 135 -25.47 30.04 -0.77
N CYS A 136 -24.76 29.07 -1.36
CA CYS A 136 -23.99 29.28 -2.59
C CYS A 136 -24.90 29.57 -3.79
N GLY A 137 -26.02 28.86 -3.93
CA GLY A 137 -27.01 29.12 -4.99
C GLY A 137 -27.66 30.49 -4.87
N VAL A 138 -28.03 30.89 -3.64
CA VAL A 138 -28.58 32.22 -3.33
C VAL A 138 -27.56 33.32 -3.62
N GLY A 139 -26.32 33.15 -3.14
CA GLY A 139 -25.24 34.11 -3.36
C GLY A 139 -24.91 34.31 -4.84
N GLY A 140 -24.82 33.23 -5.61
CA GLY A 140 -24.59 33.30 -7.06
C GLY A 140 -25.72 34.04 -7.80
N SER A 141 -26.97 33.83 -7.39
CA SER A 141 -28.14 34.49 -7.98
C SER A 141 -28.18 35.99 -7.64
N ILE A 142 -27.85 36.37 -6.41
CA ILE A 142 -27.79 37.78 -5.99
C ILE A 142 -26.70 38.52 -6.78
N VAL A 143 -25.51 37.93 -6.93
CA VAL A 143 -24.41 38.54 -7.70
C VAL A 143 -24.77 38.69 -9.18
N ALA A 144 -25.36 37.66 -9.79
CA ALA A 144 -25.83 37.72 -11.17
C ALA A 144 -26.92 38.78 -11.37
N TYR A 145 -27.85 38.89 -10.42
CA TYR A 145 -28.90 39.90 -10.44
C TYR A 145 -28.31 41.32 -10.30
N ALA A 146 -27.37 41.54 -9.38
CA ALA A 146 -26.70 42.82 -9.20
C ALA A 146 -25.91 43.24 -10.46
N LEU A 147 -25.21 42.30 -11.10
CA LEU A 147 -24.52 42.53 -12.38
C LEU A 147 -25.52 42.87 -13.51
N GLY A 148 -26.65 42.16 -13.59
CA GLY A 148 -27.71 42.43 -14.55
C GLY A 148 -28.38 43.80 -14.32
N ALA A 149 -28.59 44.18 -13.07
CA ALA A 149 -29.13 45.50 -12.70
C ALA A 149 -28.14 46.63 -13.02
N GLY A 150 -26.85 46.44 -12.72
CA GLY A 150 -25.78 47.37 -13.09
C GLY A 150 -25.66 47.57 -14.60
N ALA A 151 -25.75 46.47 -15.38
CA ALA A 151 -25.77 46.54 -16.83
C ALA A 151 -26.98 47.33 -17.37
N ARG A 152 -28.17 47.15 -16.78
CA ARG A 152 -29.37 47.94 -17.15
C ARG A 152 -29.22 49.43 -16.79
N ALA A 153 -28.64 49.75 -15.64
CA ALA A 153 -28.41 51.13 -15.21
C ALA A 153 -27.36 51.86 -16.09
N LEU A 154 -26.37 51.15 -16.62
CA LEU A 154 -25.40 51.70 -17.57
C LEU A 154 -25.99 51.84 -18.99
N GLY A 155 -26.92 50.95 -19.37
CA GLY A 155 -27.62 51.00 -20.65
C GLY A 155 -28.62 52.16 -20.78
N THR A 156 -29.24 52.61 -19.68
CA THR A 156 -30.15 53.79 -19.72
C THR A 156 -29.42 55.12 -19.85
N GLY A 157 -28.13 55.17 -19.49
CA GLY A 157 -27.28 56.36 -19.64
C GLY A 157 -26.57 56.49 -20.99
N SER A 158 -26.58 55.44 -21.81
CA SER A 158 -25.87 55.38 -23.10
C SER A 158 -26.85 55.26 -24.27
N GLY A 159 -27.29 56.39 -24.83
CA GLY A 159 -28.19 56.40 -25.99
C GLY A 159 -27.56 55.76 -27.23
N GLY A 160 -28.30 54.86 -27.91
CA GLY A 160 -27.90 54.18 -29.15
C GLY A 160 -28.36 52.72 -29.23
N ASP A 161 -27.90 51.96 -30.23
CA ASP A 161 -28.17 50.51 -30.43
C ASP A 161 -27.83 49.64 -29.19
N LEU A 162 -26.99 50.15 -28.29
CA LEU A 162 -26.69 49.57 -26.99
C LEU A 162 -27.91 49.52 -26.06
N ALA A 163 -28.85 50.47 -26.16
CA ALA A 163 -30.08 50.48 -25.37
C ALA A 163 -31.02 49.31 -25.73
N VAL A 164 -30.91 48.76 -26.95
CA VAL A 164 -31.72 47.62 -27.42
C VAL A 164 -31.03 46.28 -27.11
N GLY A 165 -29.69 46.22 -27.17
CA GLY A 165 -28.93 45.00 -26.90
C GLY A 165 -28.68 44.69 -25.41
N MET A 166 -28.53 45.70 -24.58
CA MET A 166 -28.22 45.55 -23.14
C MET A 166 -29.32 44.86 -22.32
N PRO A 167 -30.63 45.04 -22.59
CA PRO A 167 -31.69 44.29 -21.91
C PRO A 167 -31.62 42.79 -22.18
N VAL A 168 -31.24 42.39 -23.41
CA VAL A 168 -31.11 40.98 -23.82
C VAL A 168 -29.88 40.36 -23.15
N LEU A 169 -28.74 41.06 -23.15
CA LEU A 169 -27.54 40.64 -22.41
C LEU A 169 -27.82 40.51 -20.92
N ALA A 170 -28.55 41.45 -20.33
CA ALA A 170 -28.98 41.35 -18.94
C ALA A 170 -29.84 40.09 -18.72
N LEU A 171 -30.76 39.77 -19.64
CA LEU A 171 -31.59 38.57 -19.56
C LEU A 171 -30.76 37.27 -19.66
N VAL A 172 -29.79 37.22 -20.56
CA VAL A 172 -28.85 36.10 -20.70
C VAL A 172 -27.99 35.92 -19.46
N VAL A 173 -27.45 37.01 -18.90
CA VAL A 173 -26.65 36.98 -17.66
C VAL A 173 -27.50 36.57 -16.45
N THR A 174 -28.76 37.03 -16.38
CA THR A 174 -29.69 36.64 -15.31
C THR A 174 -30.06 35.15 -15.43
N LEU A 175 -30.20 34.63 -16.65
CA LEU A 175 -30.51 33.23 -16.93
C LEU A 175 -29.30 32.29 -16.68
N LEU A 176 -28.07 32.80 -16.84
CA LEU A 176 -26.82 32.08 -16.56
C LEU A 176 -26.42 32.13 -15.08
N GLY A 177 -26.97 33.03 -14.27
CA GLY A 177 -26.70 33.16 -12.84
C GLY A 177 -26.76 31.86 -12.02
N PRO A 178 -27.76 30.98 -12.24
CA PRO A 178 -27.83 29.66 -11.59
C PRO A 178 -26.64 28.75 -11.89
N LEU A 179 -26.02 28.88 -13.07
CA LEU A 179 -24.84 28.11 -13.46
C LEU A 179 -23.55 28.68 -12.83
N VAL A 180 -23.51 29.97 -12.52
CA VAL A 180 -22.37 30.58 -11.82
C VAL A 180 -22.25 30.06 -10.38
N GLY A 181 -23.38 29.78 -9.71
CA GLY A 181 -23.42 29.18 -8.37
C GLY A 181 -22.88 27.74 -8.29
N LEU A 182 -22.78 27.03 -9.43
CA LEU A 182 -22.19 25.70 -9.49
C LEU A 182 -20.67 25.71 -9.34
N ALA A 183 -19.99 26.78 -9.75
CA ALA A 183 -18.54 26.89 -9.61
C ALA A 183 -18.06 26.88 -8.13
N PRO A 184 -18.60 27.70 -7.20
CA PRO A 184 -18.24 27.62 -5.79
C PRO A 184 -18.74 26.34 -5.12
N ALA A 185 -19.90 25.80 -5.54
CA ALA A 185 -20.39 24.51 -5.04
C ALA A 185 -19.45 23.35 -5.43
N ARG A 186 -18.90 23.40 -6.65
CA ARG A 186 -17.87 22.45 -7.13
C ARG A 186 -16.56 22.63 -6.39
N LEU A 187 -16.13 23.88 -6.15
CA LEU A 187 -14.93 24.16 -5.35
C LEU A 187 -15.05 23.63 -3.91
N LEU A 188 -16.23 23.75 -3.30
CA LEU A 188 -16.51 23.20 -1.97
C LEU A 188 -16.54 21.67 -1.96
N ALA A 189 -17.15 21.05 -2.98
CA ALA A 189 -17.20 19.60 -3.14
C ALA A 189 -15.80 19.01 -3.37
N ASP A 190 -14.98 19.67 -4.19
CA ASP A 190 -13.60 19.29 -4.46
C ASP A 190 -12.73 19.42 -3.20
N ARG A 191 -12.91 20.51 -2.42
CA ARG A 191 -12.23 20.69 -1.13
C ARG A 191 -12.64 19.68 -0.06
N ARG A 192 -13.87 19.17 -0.12
CA ARG A 192 -14.38 18.15 0.82
C ARG A 192 -14.27 16.72 0.28
N HIS A 193 -13.64 16.54 -0.88
CA HIS A 193 -13.47 15.24 -1.53
C HIS A 193 -14.78 14.46 -1.67
N ALA A 194 -15.90 15.14 -1.91
CA ALA A 194 -17.21 14.52 -2.07
C ALA A 194 -17.65 14.57 -3.54
N VAL A 195 -18.24 13.47 -4.03
CA VAL A 195 -18.80 13.43 -5.39
C VAL A 195 -20.11 14.22 -5.38
N LEU A 196 -20.25 15.20 -6.28
CA LEU A 196 -21.52 15.88 -6.54
C LEU A 196 -22.50 14.87 -7.13
N THR A 197 -23.26 14.21 -6.27
CA THR A 197 -24.38 13.37 -6.67
C THR A 197 -25.46 14.23 -7.34
N PRO A 198 -26.33 13.66 -8.20
CA PRO A 198 -27.34 14.44 -8.94
C PRO A 198 -28.30 15.24 -8.04
N ARG A 199 -28.47 14.81 -6.78
CA ARG A 199 -29.40 15.41 -5.80
C ARG A 199 -28.93 16.78 -5.23
N PRO A 200 -27.67 16.99 -4.83
CA PRO A 200 -27.17 18.32 -4.47
C PRO A 200 -27.10 19.28 -5.67
N ILE A 201 -26.87 18.77 -6.89
CA ILE A 201 -26.92 19.60 -8.12
C ILE A 201 -28.33 20.17 -8.31
N THR A 202 -29.38 19.34 -8.19
CA THR A 202 -30.77 19.81 -8.34
C THR A 202 -31.16 20.81 -7.26
N LEU A 203 -30.67 20.66 -6.03
CA LEU A 203 -30.92 21.60 -4.94
C LEU A 203 -30.30 22.99 -5.20
N VAL A 204 -29.05 23.05 -5.65
CA VAL A 204 -28.38 24.33 -5.97
C VAL A 204 -29.09 25.03 -7.13
N VAL A 205 -29.41 24.27 -8.19
CA VAL A 205 -30.10 24.82 -9.36
C VAL A 205 -31.50 25.30 -8.97
N ALA A 206 -32.29 24.51 -8.24
CA ALA A 206 -33.64 24.89 -7.82
C ALA A 206 -33.62 26.14 -6.90
N ALA A 207 -32.72 26.20 -5.92
CA ALA A 207 -32.59 27.36 -5.03
C ALA A 207 -32.22 28.63 -5.80
N ALA A 208 -31.28 28.53 -6.74
CA ALA A 208 -30.89 29.65 -7.57
C ALA A 208 -32.02 30.12 -8.51
N LEU A 209 -32.78 29.18 -9.08
CA LEU A 209 -33.93 29.48 -9.94
C LEU A 209 -35.05 30.17 -9.16
N VAL A 210 -35.39 29.66 -7.98
CA VAL A 210 -36.40 30.27 -7.09
C VAL A 210 -35.99 31.68 -6.67
N THR A 211 -34.72 31.87 -6.31
CA THR A 211 -34.20 33.18 -5.90
C THR A 211 -34.23 34.18 -7.05
N THR A 212 -33.91 33.73 -8.26
CA THR A 212 -33.97 34.56 -9.47
C THR A 212 -35.40 34.96 -9.81
N VAL A 213 -36.36 34.03 -9.74
CA VAL A 213 -37.78 34.32 -9.95
C VAL A 213 -38.32 35.27 -8.89
N LEU A 214 -37.95 35.07 -7.62
CA LEU A 214 -38.36 35.94 -6.52
C LEU A 214 -37.84 37.37 -6.70
N LEU A 215 -36.56 37.53 -7.04
CA LEU A 215 -35.97 38.84 -7.31
C LEU A 215 -36.67 39.53 -8.49
N LEU A 216 -36.93 38.82 -9.59
CA LEU A 216 -37.67 39.36 -10.73
C LEU A 216 -39.13 39.72 -10.41
N ALA A 217 -39.77 38.99 -9.50
CA ALA A 217 -41.16 39.27 -9.09
C ALA A 217 -41.25 40.48 -8.14
N LEU A 218 -40.25 40.67 -7.26
CA LEU A 218 -40.20 41.79 -6.33
C LEU A 218 -39.73 43.11 -6.96
N THR A 219 -38.99 43.04 -8.08
CA THR A 219 -38.46 44.24 -8.76
C THR A 219 -39.17 44.58 -10.07
N ARG A 220 -40.28 43.89 -10.35
CA ARG A 220 -41.23 44.25 -11.40
C ARG A 220 -42.20 45.33 -10.95
#